data_AF-A0A163RMA2-F1
#
_entry.id   AF-A0A163RMA2-F1
#
_cell.length_a   1.000
_cell.length_b   1.000
_cell.length_c   1.000
_cell.angle_alpha   90.00
_cell.angle_beta   90.00
_cell.angle_gamma   90.00
#
_symmetry.space_group_name_H-M   'P 1'
#
loop_
_entity.id
_entity.type
_entity.pdbx_description
1 polymer ?
#
loop_
_entity_poly.entity_id
_entity_poly.type
_entity_poly.pdbx_seq_one_letter_code
_entity_poly.pdbx_strand_id
1 'polypeptide(L)' 'MLSGISRTSRFLDGVSLAGTTILPVTTHAMSGLGRAPEVYATLAPDAVVGEGLAVRGERVADAGPEIDRWVRAAGIG' A
#
# COMPACT_ATOMS: atom_id res chain seq x y z
N MET A 1 -15.33 -8.17 19.70
CA MET A 1 -15.41 -6.76 19.25
C MET A 1 -14.00 -6.30 18.89
N LEU A 2 -13.67 -6.19 17.61
CA LEU A 2 -12.35 -5.80 17.12
C LEU A 2 -12.17 -4.27 17.27
N SER A 3 -11.82 -3.79 18.46
CA SER A 3 -11.68 -2.36 18.77
C SER A 3 -10.29 -1.78 18.40
N GLY A 4 -9.71 -2.14 17.26
CA GLY A 4 -8.32 -1.79 16.96
C GLY A 4 -7.89 -1.69 15.51
N ILE A 5 -8.80 -1.76 14.53
CA ILE A 5 -8.41 -1.65 13.12
C ILE A 5 -8.45 -0.17 12.72
N SER A 6 -7.25 0.37 12.49
CA SER A 6 -6.97 1.71 11.95
C SER A 6 -7.87 2.06 10.76
N ARG A 7 -8.12 3.36 10.54
CA ARG A 7 -9.07 3.94 9.54
C ARG A 7 -8.96 3.42 8.09
N THR A 8 -7.93 2.65 7.77
CA THR A 8 -7.71 1.93 6.51
C THR A 8 -8.88 1.01 6.10
N SER A 9 -9.64 0.46 7.06
CA SER A 9 -10.68 -0.53 6.76
C SER A 9 -11.87 0.00 5.95
N ARG A 10 -12.28 1.27 6.12
CA ARG A 10 -13.51 1.79 5.49
C ARG A 10 -13.45 1.87 3.97
N PHE A 11 -12.26 1.95 3.37
CA PHE A 11 -12.13 2.05 1.92
C PHE A 11 -12.48 0.73 1.21
N LEU A 12 -12.33 -0.40 1.91
CA LEU A 12 -12.51 -1.73 1.32
C LEU A 12 -13.87 -2.36 1.60
N ASP A 13 -14.69 -1.72 2.44
CA ASP A 13 -16.01 -2.24 2.79
C ASP A 13 -16.90 -2.34 1.54
N GLY A 14 -17.27 -3.57 1.17
CA GLY A 14 -18.18 -3.85 0.05
C GLY A 14 -17.54 -3.87 -1.34
N VAL A 15 -16.21 -3.75 -1.45
CA VAL A 15 -15.49 -3.82 -2.73
C VAL A 15 -14.85 -5.20 -2.88
N SER A 16 -15.20 -5.93 -3.95
CA SER A 16 -14.44 -7.13 -4.32
C SER A 16 -13.13 -6.72 -4.97
N LEU A 17 -12.02 -7.23 -4.43
CA LEU A 17 -10.68 -7.00 -4.95
C LEU A 17 -10.07 -8.26 -5.60
N ALA A 18 -10.91 -9.26 -5.88
CA ALA A 18 -10.47 -10.49 -6.51
C ALA A 18 -9.77 -10.20 -7.85
N GLY A 19 -8.55 -10.71 -8.00
CA GLY A 19 -7.74 -10.50 -9.20
C GLY A 19 -7.16 -9.09 -9.36
N THR A 20 -7.29 -8.22 -8.35
CA THR A 20 -6.66 -6.90 -8.33
C THR A 20 -5.27 -6.97 -7.69
N THR A 21 -4.32 -6.18 -8.20
CA THR A 21 -3.04 -5.93 -7.53
C THR A 21 -3.15 -4.70 -6.63
N ILE A 22 -2.86 -4.86 -5.34
CA ILE A 22 -2.76 -3.77 -4.36
C ILE A 22 -1.28 -3.44 -4.16
N LEU A 23 -0.93 -2.18 -4.37
CA LEU A 23 0.44 -1.66 -4.18
C LEU A 23 0.45 -0.63 -3.04
N PRO A 24 0.84 -1.02 -1.80
CA PRO A 24 0.87 -0.11 -0.67
C PRO A 24 1.92 0.99 -0.88
N VAL A 25 1.55 2.26 -0.69
CA VAL A 25 2.50 3.38 -0.71
C VAL A 25 2.26 4.31 0.47
N THR A 26 3.34 4.86 1.02
CA THR A 26 3.26 5.85 2.10
C THR A 26 4.37 6.88 2.01
N THR A 27 4.09 8.07 2.56
CA THR A 27 5.12 9.03 2.94
C THR A 27 5.33 8.95 4.45
N HIS A 28 6.57 8.92 4.92
CA HIS A 28 6.84 8.78 6.35
C HIS A 28 7.97 9.68 6.85
N ALA A 29 7.90 10.04 8.14
CA ALA A 29 9.03 10.61 8.87
C ALA A 29 9.95 9.52 9.46
N MET A 30 9.38 8.37 9.85
CA MET A 30 10.10 7.29 10.53
C MET A 30 9.76 5.89 10.01
N SER A 31 8.58 5.37 10.32
CA SER A 31 8.30 3.92 10.30
C SER A 31 8.02 3.27 8.94
N GLY A 32 8.33 3.92 7.82
CA GLY A 32 8.08 3.35 6.49
C GLY A 32 6.59 2.99 6.29
N LEU A 33 6.34 1.84 5.65
CA LEU A 33 5.00 1.27 5.41
C LEU A 33 4.21 0.88 6.66
N GLY A 34 4.86 0.80 7.83
CA GLY A 34 4.24 0.27 9.04
C GLY A 34 3.64 -1.12 8.79
N ARG A 35 2.39 -1.32 9.21
CA ARG A 35 1.66 -2.59 9.04
C ARG A 35 0.69 -2.61 7.84
N ALA A 36 0.83 -1.65 6.92
CA ALA A 36 -0.13 -1.53 5.82
C ALA A 36 -0.18 -2.79 4.94
N PRO A 37 0.95 -3.42 4.53
CA PRO A 37 0.90 -4.63 3.72
C PRO A 37 0.16 -5.79 4.40
N GLU A 38 0.40 -6.02 5.70
CA GLU A 38 -0.23 -7.12 6.45
C GLU A 38 -1.72 -6.88 6.66
N VAL A 39 -2.12 -5.61 6.89
CA VAL A 39 -3.53 -5.24 7.00
C VAL A 39 -4.25 -5.50 5.69
N TYR A 40 -3.67 -5.11 4.55
CA TYR A 40 -4.29 -5.37 3.25
C TYR A 40 -4.32 -6.85 2.87
N ALA A 41 -3.28 -7.62 3.19
CA ALA A 41 -3.29 -9.07 3.00
C ALA A 41 -4.40 -9.76 3.83
N THR A 42 -4.73 -9.21 5.00
CA THR A 42 -5.82 -9.72 5.85
C THR A 42 -7.19 -9.30 5.34
N LEU A 43 -7.34 -8.06 4.87
CA LEU A 43 -8.64 -7.50 4.44
C LEU A 43 -9.03 -7.88 3.01
N ALA A 44 -8.05 -8.19 2.15
CA ALA A 44 -8.25 -8.51 0.74
C ALA A 44 -7.50 -9.80 0.36
N PRO A 45 -7.91 -10.97 0.91
CA PRO A 45 -7.21 -12.24 0.69
C PRO A 45 -7.22 -12.72 -0.77
N ASP A 46 -8.19 -12.26 -1.57
CA ASP A 46 -8.32 -12.60 -2.99
C ASP A 46 -7.56 -11.63 -3.92
N ALA A 47 -6.91 -10.61 -3.35
CA ALA A 47 -6.07 -9.67 -4.07
C ALA A 47 -4.59 -10.10 -4.01
N VAL A 48 -3.80 -9.63 -4.97
CA VAL A 48 -2.35 -9.74 -4.91
C VAL A 48 -1.81 -8.50 -4.23
N VAL A 49 -1.24 -8.64 -3.03
CA VAL A 49 -0.52 -7.53 -2.37
C VAL A 49 0.93 -7.53 -2.86
N GLY A 50 1.27 -6.54 -3.68
CA GLY A 50 2.63 -6.36 -4.21
C GLY A 50 3.57 -5.68 -3.22
N GLU A 51 4.85 -5.60 -3.61
CA GLU A 51 5.86 -4.88 -2.85
C GLU A 51 5.45 -3.40 -2.70
N GLY A 52 5.46 -2.88 -1.48
CA GLY A 52 5.06 -1.50 -1.21
C GLY A 52 6.22 -0.50 -1.32
N LEU A 53 5.88 0.78 -1.47
CA LEU A 53 6.84 1.88 -1.52
C LEU A 53 6.73 2.79 -0.28
N ALA A 54 7.85 3.01 0.40
CA ALA A 54 7.97 3.97 1.49
C ALA A 54 8.88 5.13 1.08
N VAL A 55 8.30 6.33 0.94
CA VAL A 55 9.04 7.54 0.61
C VAL A 55 9.21 8.39 1.86
N ARG A 56 10.43 8.87 2.13
CA ARG A 56 10.65 9.84 3.21
C ARG A 56 9.99 11.16 2.86
N GLY A 57 9.23 11.74 3.80
CA GLY A 57 8.44 12.95 3.57
C GLY A 57 9.27 14.10 2.99
N GLU A 58 10.48 14.30 3.54
CA GLU A 58 11.42 15.33 3.10
C GLU A 58 12.04 15.09 1.71
N ARG A 59 11.83 13.91 1.10
CA ARG A 59 12.34 13.53 -0.22
C ARG A 59 11.25 13.30 -1.26
N VAL A 60 9.98 13.48 -0.91
CA VAL A 60 8.84 13.23 -1.82
C VAL A 60 8.94 14.02 -3.12
N ALA A 61 9.43 15.25 -3.06
CA ALA A 61 9.61 16.10 -4.24
C ALA A 61 10.53 15.47 -5.31
N ASP A 62 11.48 14.63 -4.88
CA ASP A 62 12.48 13.99 -5.74
C ASP A 62 12.17 12.51 -6.02
N ALA A 63 11.02 12.01 -5.57
CA ALA A 63 10.69 10.58 -5.60
C ALA A 63 10.22 10.05 -6.96
N GLY A 64 10.05 10.90 -7.98
CA GLY A 64 9.54 10.52 -9.30
C GLY A 64 10.24 9.29 -9.92
N PRO A 65 11.58 9.27 -10.03
CA PRO A 65 12.31 8.12 -10.58
C PRO A 65 12.21 6.83 -9.74
N GLU A 66 11.93 6.94 -8.44
CA GLU A 66 11.69 5.80 -7.56
C GLU A 66 10.28 5.24 -7.78
N ILE A 67 9.28 6.12 -7.87
CA ILE A 67 7.89 5.77 -8.21
C ILE A 67 7.84 5.08 -9.58
N ASP A 68 8.50 5.64 -10.60
CA ASP A 68 8.50 5.07 -11.95
C ASP A 68 9.08 3.65 -11.98
N ARG A 69 10.18 3.41 -11.25
CA ARG A 69 10.76 2.06 -11.13
C ARG A 69 9.84 1.11 -10.40
N TRP A 70 9.24 1.56 -9.30
CA TRP A 70 8.33 0.76 -8.49
C TRP A 70 7.08 0.33 -9.28
N VAL A 71 6.45 1.25 -9.99
CA VAL A 71 5.25 0.99 -10.81
C VAL A 71 5.57 0.03 -11.97
N ARG A 72 6.71 0.23 -12.65
CA ARG A 72 7.19 -0.70 -13.70
C ARG A 72 7.50 -2.10 -13.16
N ALA A 73 8.11 -2.21 -11.99
CA ALA A 73 8.38 -3.50 -11.35
C ALA A 73 7.09 -4.26 -11.02
N ALA A 74 5.99 -3.54 -10.76
CA ALA A 74 4.66 -4.12 -10.59
C ALA A 74 3.95 -4.48 -11.91
N GLY A 75 4.61 -4.32 -13.07
CA GLY A 75 4.02 -4.60 -14.38
C GLY A 75 3.05 -3.53 -14.86
N ILE A 76 3.07 -2.35 -14.25
CA ILE A 76 2.27 -1.19 -14.65
C ILE A 76 3.21 -0.27 -15.44
N GLY A 77 2.97 -0.09 -16.75
CA GLY A 77 3.82 0.73 -17.61
C GLY A 77 3.47 0.63 -19.09
#